data_AF-A0A3N5ETK8-F1
#
_entry.id   AF-A0A3N5ETK8-F1
#
_cell.length_a   1.000
_cell.length_b   1.000
_cell.length_c   1.000
_cell.angle_alpha   90.00
_cell.angle_beta   90.00
_cell.angle_gamma   90.00
#
_symmetry.space_group_name_H-M   'P 1'
#
loop_
_entity.id
_entity.type
_entity.pdbx_description
1 polymer ?
#
loop_
_entity_poly.entity_id
_entity_poly.type
_entity_poly.pdbx_seq_one_letter_code
_entity_poly.pdbx_strand_id
1 'polypeptide(L)'
;MEVFSRDAGILCGAAEVHAFLSKVLGPGNGHDPPPVVESLSDGDPFESKEVVMRIEARYSAFGLYETAVLGTLAQCSGWATAARRIVDAASPIPVIGFGARHVHPSVADQMDYASVIGGCIGASTPAGARMAGLSPTGTMPHALVL
;
A
#
# COMPACT_ATOMS: atom_id res chain seq x y z
N MET A 1 13.02 14.02 -6.58
CA MET A 1 12.98 12.60 -6.98
C MET A 1 11.56 12.29 -7.39
N GLU A 2 11.38 11.68 -8.56
CA GLU A 2 10.07 11.23 -9.05
C GLU A 2 10.06 9.71 -9.08
N VAL A 3 8.97 9.12 -8.59
CA VAL A 3 8.73 7.68 -8.58
C VAL A 3 7.67 7.37 -9.62
N PHE A 4 7.96 6.40 -10.48
CA PHE A 4 7.05 5.92 -11.52
C PHE A 4 7.25 4.41 -11.73
N SER A 5 6.26 3.76 -12.33
CA SER A 5 6.28 2.32 -12.64
C SER A 5 6.47 2.08 -14.14
N ARG A 6 6.96 0.87 -14.50
CA ARG A 6 7.04 0.44 -15.91
C ARG A 6 5.68 0.00 -16.46
N ASP A 7 4.83 -0.56 -15.62
CA ASP A 7 3.50 -1.08 -15.97
C ASP A 7 2.41 -0.27 -15.26
N ALA A 8 1.21 -0.25 -15.82
CA ALA A 8 0.03 0.34 -15.18
C ALA A 8 -0.45 -0.49 -13.97
N GLY A 9 -1.14 0.14 -13.03
CA GLY A 9 -1.61 -0.53 -11.80
C GLY A 9 -2.50 0.33 -10.91
N ILE A 10 -2.71 -0.16 -9.69
CA ILE A 10 -3.40 0.55 -8.60
C ILE A 10 -2.35 0.93 -7.56
N LEU A 11 -2.25 2.22 -7.24
CA LEU A 11 -1.31 2.70 -6.23
C LEU A 11 -1.75 2.23 -4.84
N CYS A 12 -0.80 1.76 -4.04
CA CYS A 12 -1.02 1.48 -2.63
C CYS A 12 0.29 1.66 -1.84
N GLY A 13 0.18 2.09 -0.58
CA GLY A 13 1.32 2.32 0.31
C GLY A 13 1.82 3.76 0.32
N ALA A 14 1.19 4.67 -0.42
CA ALA A 14 1.54 6.09 -0.43
C ALA A 14 1.32 6.72 0.95
N ALA A 15 0.22 6.39 1.63
CA ALA A 15 -0.05 6.89 2.98
C ALA A 15 1.04 6.48 3.99
N GLU A 16 1.54 5.25 3.90
CA GLU A 16 2.63 4.75 4.75
C GLU A 16 3.94 5.48 4.46
N VAL A 17 4.26 5.70 3.18
CA VAL A 17 5.43 6.47 2.77
C VAL A 17 5.33 7.93 3.23
N HIS A 18 4.17 8.57 3.13
CA HIS A 18 3.95 9.92 3.68
C HIS A 18 4.20 9.97 5.18
N ALA A 19 3.65 9.01 5.94
CA ALA A 19 3.85 8.95 7.38
C ALA A 19 5.33 8.71 7.76
N PHE A 20 6.03 7.90 6.97
CA PHE A 20 7.45 7.64 7.14
C PHE A 20 8.31 8.87 6.82
N LEU A 21 8.13 9.48 5.64
CA LEU A 21 8.87 10.67 5.23
C LEU A 21 8.55 11.88 6.12
N SER A 22 7.33 11.99 6.65
CA SER A 22 7.00 13.05 7.63
C SER A 22 7.84 12.98 8.90
N LYS A 23 8.29 11.78 9.30
CA LYS A 23 9.21 11.60 10.44
C LYS A 23 10.65 11.97 10.06
N VAL A 24 11.04 11.67 8.82
CA VAL A 24 12.39 11.92 8.29
C VAL A 24 12.61 13.40 7.95
N LEU A 25 11.60 14.06 7.39
CA LEU A 25 11.66 15.40 6.79
C LEU A 25 10.83 16.43 7.57
N GLY A 26 10.29 16.07 8.73
CA GLY A 26 9.35 16.90 9.48
C GLY A 26 9.90 18.27 9.94
N PRO A 27 9.01 19.18 10.38
CA PRO A 27 9.29 20.60 10.65
C PRO A 27 10.29 20.90 11.78
N GLY A 28 10.97 19.90 12.34
CA GLY A 28 12.06 20.05 13.32
C GLY A 28 13.47 19.93 12.75
N ASN A 29 13.62 19.54 11.47
CA ASN A 29 14.92 19.16 10.90
C ASN A 29 15.64 20.30 10.16
N GLY A 30 15.11 21.53 10.22
CA GLY A 30 15.79 22.73 9.72
C GLY A 30 16.03 22.75 8.20
N HIS A 31 15.15 22.11 7.43
CA HIS A 31 15.28 22.03 5.98
C HIS A 31 14.89 23.36 5.31
N ASP A 32 15.83 23.91 4.54
CA ASP A 32 15.63 25.09 3.69
C ASP A 32 16.14 24.79 2.27
N PRO A 33 15.29 24.81 1.22
CA PRO A 33 13.83 25.05 1.27
C PRO A 33 13.06 23.93 2.00
N PRO A 34 11.81 24.18 2.43
CA PRO A 34 10.99 23.16 3.08
C PRO A 34 10.74 21.98 2.13
N PRO A 35 10.72 20.75 2.66
CA PRO A 35 10.52 19.56 1.86
C PRO A 35 9.07 19.47 1.38
N VAL A 36 8.87 19.06 0.13
CA VAL A 36 7.56 18.81 -0.47
C VAL A 36 7.48 17.34 -0.85
N VAL A 37 6.39 16.68 -0.45
CA VAL A 37 6.09 15.30 -0.82
C VAL A 37 4.66 15.27 -1.35
N GLU A 38 4.50 14.86 -2.61
CA GLU A 38 3.22 14.76 -3.30
C GLU A 38 3.07 13.35 -3.86
N SER A 39 1.86 12.82 -3.89
CA SER A 39 1.58 11.52 -4.52
C SER A 39 0.13 11.44 -4.97
N LEU A 40 -0.17 10.46 -5.82
CA LEU A 40 -1.54 9.97 -5.95
C LEU A 40 -1.98 9.32 -4.62
N SER A 41 -3.28 9.07 -4.47
CA SER A 41 -3.87 8.43 -3.30
C SER A 41 -3.84 6.91 -3.43
N ASP A 42 -3.84 6.21 -2.30
CA ASP A 42 -4.03 4.76 -2.29
C ASP A 42 -5.40 4.42 -2.91
N GLY A 43 -5.40 3.56 -3.92
CA GLY A 43 -6.57 3.20 -4.73
C GLY A 43 -6.65 3.88 -6.09
N ASP A 44 -5.86 4.94 -6.31
CA ASP A 44 -5.82 5.60 -7.62
C ASP A 44 -5.19 4.68 -8.67
N PRO A 45 -5.79 4.56 -9.87
CA PRO A 45 -5.13 3.92 -11.00
C PRO A 45 -4.02 4.81 -11.52
N PHE A 46 -2.96 4.20 -12.05
CA PHE A 46 -1.88 4.90 -12.74
C PHE A 46 -1.45 4.15 -13.99
N GLU A 47 -0.98 4.89 -14.98
CA GLU A 47 -0.48 4.39 -16.25
C GLU A 47 1.03 4.12 -16.24
N SER A 48 1.50 3.41 -17.27
CA SER A 48 2.94 3.19 -17.47
C SER A 48 3.69 4.53 -17.53
N LYS A 49 4.75 4.66 -16.72
CA LYS A 49 5.60 5.85 -16.57
C LYS A 49 4.91 7.09 -16.04
N GLU A 50 3.69 6.97 -15.52
CA GLU A 50 3.06 8.04 -14.75
C GLU A 50 3.78 8.24 -13.42
N VAL A 51 3.97 9.50 -13.03
CA VAL A 51 4.58 9.86 -11.75
C VAL A 51 3.56 9.65 -10.64
N VAL A 52 3.81 8.66 -9.78
CA VAL A 52 2.92 8.33 -8.65
C VAL A 52 3.30 9.06 -7.37
N MET A 53 4.56 9.50 -7.26
CA MET A 53 5.06 10.27 -6.11
C MET A 53 6.21 11.18 -6.51
N ARG A 54 6.23 12.41 -5.97
CA ARG A 54 7.30 13.39 -6.11
C ARG A 54 7.80 13.83 -4.73
N ILE A 55 9.12 13.83 -4.56
CA ILE A 55 9.80 14.27 -3.34
C ILE A 55 10.79 15.36 -3.72
N GLU A 56 10.57 16.58 -3.22
CA GLU A 56 11.46 17.73 -3.37
C GLU A 56 12.06 18.09 -2.01
N ALA A 57 13.32 17.76 -1.80
CA ALA A 57 14.05 18.04 -0.57
C ALA A 57 15.56 17.96 -0.85
N ARG A 58 16.38 18.37 0.13
CA ARG A 58 17.82 18.10 0.09
C ARG A 58 18.06 16.59 0.00
N TYR A 59 18.76 16.14 -1.03
CA TYR A 59 18.94 14.71 -1.28
C TYR A 59 19.52 13.96 -0.07
N SER A 60 20.50 14.55 0.63
CA SER A 60 21.09 13.95 1.83
C SER A 60 20.10 13.72 2.98
N ALA A 61 18.94 14.39 2.98
CA ALA A 61 17.93 14.23 4.02
C ALA A 61 17.06 12.99 3.82
N PHE A 62 16.85 12.54 2.57
CA PHE A 62 15.95 11.41 2.29
C PHE A 62 16.55 10.28 1.44
N GLY A 63 17.67 10.52 0.73
CA GLY A 63 18.22 9.59 -0.25
C GLY A 63 18.58 8.21 0.33
N LEU A 64 19.00 8.15 1.59
CA LEU A 64 19.25 6.87 2.30
C LEU A 64 17.99 5.99 2.40
N TYR A 65 16.81 6.59 2.37
CA TYR A 65 15.55 5.89 2.57
C TYR A 65 14.83 5.54 1.26
N GLU A 66 15.45 5.78 0.11
CA GLU A 66 14.89 5.45 -1.20
C GLU A 66 14.47 3.98 -1.29
N THR A 67 15.30 3.05 -0.77
CA THR A 67 14.96 1.62 -0.75
C THR A 67 13.68 1.32 0.03
N ALA A 68 13.46 1.99 1.17
CA ALA A 68 12.26 1.81 1.97
C ALA A 68 11.03 2.35 1.23
N VAL A 69 11.14 3.56 0.66
CA VAL A 69 10.06 4.19 -0.14
C VAL A 69 9.66 3.29 -1.31
N LEU A 70 10.63 2.85 -2.11
CA LEU A 70 10.37 2.01 -3.29
C LEU A 70 9.84 0.63 -2.90
N GLY A 71 10.38 0.02 -1.83
CA GLY A 71 9.93 -1.29 -1.35
C GLY A 71 8.46 -1.27 -0.92
N THR A 72 8.05 -0.27 -0.13
CA THR A 72 6.66 -0.10 0.31
C THR A 72 5.74 0.09 -0.90
N LEU A 73 6.04 1.03 -1.80
CA LEU A 73 5.19 1.32 -2.96
C LEU A 73 5.10 0.12 -3.91
N ALA A 74 6.22 -0.53 -4.22
CA ALA A 74 6.26 -1.65 -5.15
C ALA A 74 5.44 -2.84 -4.65
N GLN A 75 5.62 -3.23 -3.39
CA GLN A 75 4.97 -4.42 -2.86
C GLN A 75 3.47 -4.19 -2.64
N CYS A 76 3.08 -3.06 -2.03
CA CYS A 76 1.69 -2.73 -1.79
C CYS A 76 0.91 -2.52 -3.11
N SER A 77 1.47 -1.78 -4.07
CA SER A 77 0.82 -1.57 -5.37
C SER A 77 0.71 -2.87 -6.17
N GLY A 78 1.70 -3.76 -6.07
CA GLY A 78 1.64 -5.09 -6.67
C GLY A 78 0.48 -5.93 -6.14
N TRP A 79 0.27 -5.95 -4.82
CA TRP A 79 -0.87 -6.63 -4.19
C TRP A 79 -2.21 -5.99 -4.56
N ALA A 80 -2.32 -4.66 -4.52
CA ALA A 80 -3.55 -3.96 -4.89
C ALA A 80 -3.93 -4.18 -6.36
N THR A 81 -2.94 -4.14 -7.26
CA THR A 81 -3.15 -4.41 -8.69
C THR A 81 -3.58 -5.85 -8.94
N ALA A 82 -2.96 -6.82 -8.25
CA ALA A 82 -3.37 -8.23 -8.36
C ALA A 82 -4.79 -8.45 -7.84
N ALA A 83 -5.15 -7.85 -6.71
CA ALA A 83 -6.50 -7.91 -6.17
C ALA A 83 -7.53 -7.30 -7.12
N ARG A 84 -7.23 -6.13 -7.72
CA ARG A 84 -8.09 -5.50 -8.74
C ARG A 84 -8.40 -6.43 -9.90
N ARG A 85 -7.37 -7.07 -10.47
CA ARG A 85 -7.55 -8.04 -11.57
C ARG A 85 -8.46 -9.21 -11.19
N ILE A 86 -8.37 -9.70 -9.95
CA ILE A 86 -9.22 -10.78 -9.44
C ILE A 86 -10.65 -10.30 -9.26
N VAL A 87 -10.84 -9.12 -8.66
CA VAL A 87 -12.16 -8.52 -8.43
C VAL A 87 -12.89 -8.27 -9.76
N ASP A 88 -12.18 -7.72 -10.75
CA ASP A 88 -12.75 -7.45 -12.07
C ASP A 88 -13.15 -8.76 -12.77
N ALA A 89 -12.34 -9.81 -12.66
CA ALA A 89 -12.63 -11.13 -13.23
C ALA A 89 -13.77 -11.87 -12.51
N ALA A 90 -13.96 -11.64 -11.21
CA ALA A 90 -15.00 -12.29 -10.41
C ALA A 90 -16.36 -11.59 -10.49
N SER A 91 -16.41 -10.34 -10.96
CA SER A 91 -17.62 -9.50 -10.96
C SER A 91 -18.82 -10.23 -11.58
N PRO A 92 -20.00 -10.24 -10.92
CA PRO A 92 -20.38 -9.46 -9.74
C PRO A 92 -20.15 -10.17 -8.38
N ILE A 93 -19.40 -11.27 -8.34
CA ILE A 93 -19.19 -12.06 -7.13
C ILE A 93 -18.20 -11.33 -6.20
N PRO A 94 -18.55 -11.10 -4.92
CA PRO A 94 -17.62 -10.45 -3.99
C PRO A 94 -16.37 -11.28 -3.70
N VAL A 95 -15.23 -10.61 -3.57
CA VAL A 95 -13.93 -11.23 -3.28
C VAL A 95 -13.44 -10.80 -1.90
N ILE A 96 -12.90 -11.75 -1.13
CA ILE A 96 -12.31 -11.51 0.20
C ILE A 96 -10.82 -11.84 0.14
N GLY A 97 -9.97 -10.94 0.63
CA GLY A 97 -8.54 -11.17 0.79
C GLY A 97 -8.28 -12.11 1.98
N PHE A 98 -7.67 -13.27 1.73
CA PHE A 98 -7.29 -14.24 2.77
C PHE A 98 -5.85 -14.74 2.61
N GLY A 99 -4.96 -13.87 2.13
CA GLY A 99 -3.59 -14.21 1.76
C GLY A 99 -2.57 -14.13 2.90
N ALA A 100 -2.95 -13.57 4.06
CA ALA A 100 -2.04 -13.24 5.16
C ALA A 100 -1.07 -14.35 5.60
N ARG A 101 -1.50 -15.62 5.55
CA ARG A 101 -0.67 -16.78 5.95
C ARG A 101 0.43 -17.17 4.94
N HIS A 102 0.44 -16.55 3.76
CA HIS A 102 1.39 -16.85 2.68
C HIS A 102 2.51 -15.81 2.54
N VAL A 103 2.51 -14.80 3.40
CA VAL A 103 3.54 -13.76 3.45
C VAL A 103 4.19 -13.73 4.84
N HIS A 104 5.30 -13.01 4.97
CA HIS A 104 5.91 -12.81 6.28
C HIS A 104 4.91 -12.10 7.21
N PRO A 105 4.70 -12.55 8.46
CA PRO A 105 3.65 -12.01 9.34
C PRO A 105 3.78 -10.51 9.59
N SER A 106 4.99 -9.95 9.59
CA SER A 106 5.22 -8.50 9.75
C SER A 106 4.68 -7.62 8.63
N VAL A 107 4.29 -8.20 7.49
CA VAL A 107 3.70 -7.45 6.35
C VAL A 107 2.30 -7.93 6.00
N ALA A 108 1.73 -8.84 6.80
CA ALA A 108 0.45 -9.46 6.50
C ALA A 108 -0.70 -8.44 6.54
N ASP A 109 -0.65 -7.49 7.46
CA ASP A 109 -1.67 -6.44 7.58
C ASP A 109 -1.66 -5.50 6.37
N GLN A 110 -0.47 -5.14 5.86
CA GLN A 110 -0.30 -4.32 4.66
C GLN A 110 -0.77 -5.05 3.41
N MET A 111 -0.53 -6.36 3.30
CA MET A 111 -1.04 -7.17 2.20
C MET A 111 -2.56 -7.18 2.18
N ASP A 112 -3.18 -7.41 3.34
CA ASP A 112 -4.63 -7.43 3.47
C ASP A 112 -5.24 -6.04 3.21
N TYR A 113 -4.63 -4.97 3.74
CA TYR A 113 -5.00 -3.59 3.42
C TYR A 113 -4.96 -3.34 1.90
N ALA A 114 -3.83 -3.66 1.25
CA ALA A 114 -3.66 -3.50 -0.20
C ALA A 114 -4.70 -4.31 -1.00
N SER A 115 -5.09 -5.49 -0.53
CA SER A 115 -6.14 -6.28 -1.17
C SER A 115 -7.50 -5.57 -1.16
N VAL A 116 -7.83 -4.88 -0.06
CA VAL A 116 -9.06 -4.09 0.06
C VAL A 116 -8.99 -2.85 -0.83
N ILE A 117 -7.85 -2.15 -0.86
CA ILE A 117 -7.61 -1.04 -1.79
C ILE A 117 -7.76 -1.49 -3.25
N GLY A 118 -7.31 -2.70 -3.57
CA GLY A 118 -7.53 -3.34 -4.87
C GLY A 118 -8.98 -3.72 -5.17
N GLY A 119 -9.90 -3.68 -4.21
CA GLY A 119 -11.33 -3.90 -4.40
C GLY A 119 -11.92 -5.12 -3.70
N CYS A 120 -11.15 -5.87 -2.90
CA CYS A 120 -11.71 -6.90 -2.03
C CYS A 120 -12.69 -6.27 -1.01
N ILE A 121 -13.81 -6.93 -0.74
CA ILE A 121 -14.82 -6.44 0.22
C ILE A 121 -14.46 -6.71 1.69
N GLY A 122 -13.39 -7.46 1.94
CA GLY A 122 -12.97 -7.85 3.27
C GLY A 122 -11.53 -8.34 3.29
N ALA A 123 -10.96 -8.33 4.50
CA ALA A 123 -9.62 -8.77 4.82
C ALA A 123 -9.64 -9.76 5.99
N SER A 124 -8.63 -10.61 6.08
CA SER A 124 -8.55 -11.67 7.07
C SER A 124 -7.91 -11.26 8.39
N THR A 125 -6.96 -10.33 8.34
CA THR A 125 -6.25 -9.81 9.49
C THR A 125 -7.06 -8.71 10.16
N PRO A 126 -7.15 -8.71 11.50
CA PRO A 126 -7.82 -7.64 12.22
C PRO A 126 -7.19 -6.26 11.99
N ALA A 127 -5.86 -6.15 11.88
CA ALA A 127 -5.19 -4.87 11.68
C ALA A 127 -5.31 -4.39 10.22
N GLY A 128 -5.08 -5.24 9.22
CA GLY A 128 -5.32 -4.90 7.82
C GLY A 128 -6.76 -4.43 7.53
N ALA A 129 -7.76 -5.12 8.11
CA ALA A 129 -9.16 -4.70 7.99
C ALA A 129 -9.41 -3.32 8.62
N ARG A 130 -8.88 -3.06 9.81
CA ARG A 130 -9.00 -1.75 10.49
C ARG A 130 -8.33 -0.63 9.72
N MET A 131 -7.17 -0.87 9.11
CA MET A 131 -6.49 0.12 8.25
C MET A 131 -7.37 0.57 7.09
N ALA A 132 -8.22 -0.32 6.56
CA ALA A 132 -9.17 -0.03 5.51
C ALA A 132 -10.56 0.43 6.02
N GLY A 133 -10.73 0.63 7.33
CA GLY A 133 -12.02 1.03 7.92
C GLY A 133 -13.08 -0.07 7.95
N LEU A 134 -12.67 -1.35 7.83
CA LEU A 134 -13.54 -2.52 7.80
C LEU A 134 -13.44 -3.36 9.07
N SER A 135 -14.43 -4.26 9.24
CA SER A 135 -14.33 -5.37 10.20
C SER A 135 -13.65 -6.57 9.55
N PRO A 136 -12.79 -7.32 10.27
CA PRO A 136 -12.16 -8.52 9.72
C PRO A 136 -13.22 -9.58 9.40
N THR A 137 -12.97 -10.34 8.33
CA THR A 137 -13.87 -11.41 7.87
C THR A 137 -13.24 -12.78 8.08
N GLY A 138 -14.03 -13.74 8.54
CA GLY A 138 -13.58 -15.12 8.72
C GLY A 138 -14.75 -16.06 9.02
N THR A 139 -14.54 -17.34 8.74
CA THR A 139 -15.49 -18.42 9.08
C THR A 139 -14.87 -19.34 10.13
N MET A 140 -15.66 -20.28 10.64
CA MET A 140 -15.16 -21.30 11.56
C MET A 140 -14.04 -22.12 10.90
N PRO A 141 -12.86 -22.28 11.54
CA PRO A 141 -11.78 -23.10 11.00
C PRO A 141 -12.10 -24.59 11.14
N HIS A 142 -11.46 -25.43 10.33
CA HIS A 142 -11.61 -26.89 10.43
C HIS A 142 -11.27 -27.45 11.83
N ALA A 143 -10.31 -26.82 12.53
CA ALA A 143 -9.92 -27.19 13.89
C ALA A 143 -11.03 -27.06 14.96
N LEU A 144 -12.16 -26.42 14.63
CA LEU A 144 -13.33 -26.40 15.53
C LEU A 144 -14.15 -27.69 15.44
N VAL A 145 -14.09 -28.38 14.30
CA VAL A 145 -14.87 -29.60 14.02
C VAL A 145 -14.05 -30.86 14.29
N LEU A 146 -12.72 -30.78 14.07
CA LEU A 146 -11.75 -31.86 14.33
C LEU A 146 -11.38 -31.94 15.80
#